data_AF-A0A7S4HQH1-F1
#
_entry.id   AF-A0A7S4HQH1-F1
#
_cell.length_a   1.000
_cell.length_b   1.000
_cell.length_c   1.000
_cell.angle_alpha   90.00
_cell.angle_beta   90.00
_cell.angle_gamma   90.00
#
_symmetry.space_group_name_H-M   'P 1'
#
loop_
_entity.id
_entity.type
_entity.pdbx_description
1 polymer ?
#
loop_
_entity_poly.entity_id
_entity_poly.type
_entity_poly.pdbx_seq_one_letter_code
_entity_poly.pdbx_strand_id
1 'polypeptide(L)'
;MKNRNGEEHSSEELLELACRSDAVGRTGRNDNGNLADWENWSRSHPQRDYSVAVRKGREQWAEAEIRSDIQLSVVSWNILSDTWYQKEKDSTYTHTPEEYGEWEQRFRLLMTWLENMRPDIITLQEVDYVLFESHLLPSLRCIGYEGIIQKPKKMSSKQPCGNATFWASNKLHLMDDVGGSVGVFSRSLGTAFKMMESEHTMCVANVHLESAQTKEGANRRARQLKSVLAWAQKKSPDLPLIVSGDCNTGADSPLFAVLREHQWYGHDLASVYEHPSAEMTTPSARGTFAVPGHHYFIDQIWYSHESMRLDCLLDPLTKEEQDLCLGTGMEGGLPNRVCPSDHIPIGAIFTLSKPMDTTAKQAGIASAQMRLPSPEIRSTIEEKFSELNAQAPGKVKGKPTPEQIVEMKAHAALLKGWILSLPQEDQLYVQTLKRKKKRG
;
A
#
# COMPACT_ATOMS: atom_id res chain seq x y z
N MET A 1 -11.24 12.88 12.08
CA MET A 1 -10.43 12.28 10.99
C MET A 1 -10.36 13.31 9.88
N LYS A 2 -9.25 13.46 9.16
CA LYS A 2 -9.11 14.54 8.17
C LYS A 2 -9.01 13.99 6.75
N ASN A 3 -9.64 14.65 5.80
CA ASN A 3 -9.36 14.40 4.38
C ASN A 3 -8.10 15.14 3.92
N ARG A 4 -7.65 14.88 2.68
CA ARG A 4 -6.48 15.56 2.09
C ARG A 4 -6.61 17.09 1.99
N ASN A 5 -7.83 17.62 2.00
CA ASN A 5 -8.12 19.06 2.01
C ASN A 5 -8.15 19.65 3.43
N GLY A 6 -7.97 18.82 4.47
CA GLY A 6 -7.98 19.23 5.88
C GLY A 6 -9.38 19.29 6.50
N GLU A 7 -10.43 18.87 5.79
CA GLU A 7 -11.80 18.83 6.30
C GLU A 7 -11.96 17.70 7.32
N GLU A 8 -12.70 17.95 8.39
CA GLU A 8 -12.89 16.99 9.48
C GLU A 8 -14.14 16.14 9.27
N HIS A 9 -13.96 14.83 9.42
CA HIS A 9 -15.01 13.80 9.39
C HIS A 9 -14.95 12.95 10.65
N SER A 10 -16.11 12.51 11.11
CA SER A 10 -16.28 11.47 12.12
C SER A 10 -15.96 10.08 11.56
N SER A 11 -15.73 9.10 12.44
CA SER A 11 -15.51 7.73 12.00
C SER A 11 -16.76 7.09 11.39
N GLU A 12 -17.93 7.58 11.76
CA GLU A 12 -19.23 7.10 11.30
C GLU A 12 -19.50 7.61 9.88
N GLU A 13 -19.20 8.88 9.59
CA GLU A 13 -19.27 9.44 8.24
C GLU A 13 -18.33 8.71 7.27
N LEU A 14 -17.07 8.46 7.67
CA LEU A 14 -16.15 7.68 6.82
C LEU A 14 -16.64 6.24 6.61
N LEU A 15 -17.24 5.64 7.63
CA LEU A 15 -17.85 4.31 7.49
C LEU A 15 -19.01 4.35 6.49
N GLU A 16 -19.89 5.36 6.56
CA GLU A 16 -21.00 5.52 5.62
C GLU A 16 -20.51 5.71 4.18
N LEU A 17 -19.49 6.55 3.97
CA LEU A 17 -18.85 6.73 2.65
C LEU A 17 -18.27 5.41 2.12
N ALA A 18 -17.57 4.66 2.98
CA ALA A 18 -16.97 3.37 2.63
C ALA A 18 -18.00 2.26 2.30
N CYS A 19 -19.26 2.45 2.69
CA CYS A 19 -20.35 1.49 2.49
C CYS A 19 -21.26 1.84 1.31
N ARG A 20 -20.99 2.93 0.57
CA ARG A 20 -21.86 3.34 -0.55
C ARG A 20 -21.89 2.21 -1.60
N SER A 21 -23.09 1.96 -2.11
CA SER A 21 -23.38 0.80 -2.97
C SER A 21 -23.24 1.09 -4.46
N ASP A 22 -22.83 2.30 -4.81
CA ASP A 22 -22.63 2.76 -6.20
C ASP A 22 -21.45 2.08 -6.89
N ALA A 23 -20.57 1.39 -6.15
CA ALA A 23 -19.54 0.52 -6.69
C ALA A 23 -19.55 -0.84 -5.97
N VAL A 24 -20.43 -1.73 -6.40
CA VAL A 24 -20.37 -3.16 -6.07
C VAL A 24 -19.19 -3.75 -6.84
N GLY A 25 -18.04 -3.85 -6.17
CA GLY A 25 -16.72 -3.99 -6.78
C GLY A 25 -16.48 -5.27 -7.57
N ARG A 26 -16.60 -5.17 -8.89
CA ARG A 26 -15.66 -5.78 -9.83
C ARG A 26 -14.90 -4.62 -10.46
N THR A 27 -13.57 -4.69 -10.51
CA THR A 27 -12.75 -3.59 -11.05
C THR A 27 -13.16 -3.28 -12.48
N GLY A 28 -13.64 -2.05 -12.72
CA GLY A 28 -13.86 -1.54 -14.06
C GLY A 28 -12.53 -1.45 -14.83
N ARG A 29 -12.44 -2.13 -15.97
CA ARG A 29 -11.32 -1.98 -16.92
C ARG A 29 -11.77 -1.19 -18.14
N ASN A 30 -10.88 -0.36 -18.69
CA ASN A 30 -11.09 0.36 -19.95
C ASN A 30 -10.80 -0.56 -21.17
N ASP A 31 -10.98 -0.04 -22.38
CA ASP A 31 -10.82 -0.80 -23.64
C ASP A 31 -9.41 -1.37 -23.84
N ASN A 32 -8.40 -0.82 -23.15
CA ASN A 32 -7.02 -1.31 -23.18
C ASN A 32 -6.73 -2.35 -22.09
N GLY A 33 -7.75 -2.74 -21.31
CA GLY A 33 -7.62 -3.68 -20.20
C GLY A 33 -7.08 -3.06 -18.91
N ASN A 34 -6.84 -1.75 -18.86
CA ASN A 34 -6.34 -1.07 -17.67
C ASN A 34 -7.47 -0.70 -16.71
N LEU A 35 -7.17 -0.58 -15.42
CA LEU A 35 -8.11 -0.03 -14.43
C LEU A 35 -8.57 1.37 -14.86
N ALA A 36 -9.89 1.58 -14.96
CA ALA A 36 -10.47 2.75 -15.61
C ALA A 36 -9.97 4.09 -15.03
N ASP A 37 -9.86 4.19 -13.71
CA ASP A 37 -9.45 5.41 -13.01
C ASP A 37 -7.99 5.41 -12.53
N TRP A 38 -7.20 4.38 -12.89
CA TRP A 38 -5.85 4.24 -12.37
C TRP A 38 -4.92 5.38 -12.76
N GLU A 39 -5.10 5.96 -13.95
CA GLU A 39 -4.32 7.14 -14.35
C GLU A 39 -4.56 8.33 -13.38
N ASN A 40 -5.79 8.51 -12.92
CA ASN A 40 -6.12 9.54 -11.94
C ASN A 40 -5.55 9.19 -10.56
N TRP A 41 -5.71 7.95 -10.12
CA TRP A 41 -5.17 7.51 -8.83
C TRP A 41 -3.65 7.62 -8.78
N SER A 42 -2.95 7.22 -9.84
CA SER A 42 -1.48 7.28 -9.90
C SER A 42 -0.94 8.69 -9.92
N ARG A 43 -1.66 9.64 -10.53
CA ARG A 43 -1.35 11.08 -10.42
C ARG A 43 -1.50 11.61 -9.01
N SER A 44 -2.35 10.99 -8.19
CA SER A 44 -2.58 11.36 -6.79
C SER A 44 -1.73 10.57 -5.78
N HIS A 45 -0.96 9.58 -6.23
CA HIS A 45 -0.16 8.75 -5.35
C HIS A 45 0.96 9.59 -4.70
N PRO A 46 1.09 9.61 -3.36
CA PRO A 46 1.99 10.53 -2.66
C PRO A 46 3.47 10.31 -2.96
N GLN A 47 3.85 9.08 -3.36
CA GLN A 47 5.23 8.73 -3.71
C GLN A 47 5.42 8.50 -5.22
N ARG A 48 4.56 9.08 -6.07
CA ARG A 48 4.59 8.88 -7.54
C ARG A 48 5.94 9.19 -8.20
N ASP A 49 6.63 10.23 -7.74
CA ASP A 49 7.84 10.74 -8.40
C ASP A 49 9.11 9.97 -8.01
N TYR A 50 9.00 8.98 -7.12
CA TYR A 50 10.11 8.14 -6.71
C TYR A 50 10.22 6.91 -7.63
N SER A 51 11.46 6.44 -7.84
CA SER A 51 11.65 5.20 -8.58
C SER A 51 11.28 4.01 -7.70
N VAL A 52 10.29 3.24 -8.12
CA VAL A 52 9.91 1.96 -7.53
C VAL A 52 10.27 0.86 -8.51
N ALA A 53 11.09 -0.10 -8.06
CA ALA A 53 11.47 -1.25 -8.86
C ALA A 53 10.30 -2.23 -9.01
N VAL A 54 10.29 -3.00 -10.10
CA VAL A 54 9.39 -4.14 -10.29
C VAL A 54 10.25 -5.37 -10.48
N ARG A 55 10.07 -6.37 -9.62
CA ARG A 55 10.80 -7.65 -9.70
C ARG A 55 9.88 -8.72 -10.27
N LYS A 56 10.35 -9.37 -11.32
CA LYS A 56 9.57 -10.37 -12.06
C LYS A 56 9.84 -11.76 -11.52
N GLY A 57 8.78 -12.48 -11.20
CA GLY A 57 8.84 -13.83 -10.70
C GLY A 57 9.37 -13.94 -9.28
N ARG A 58 9.23 -15.14 -8.73
CA ARG A 58 9.69 -15.53 -7.39
C ARG A 58 11.21 -15.48 -7.21
N GLU A 59 11.99 -15.72 -8.27
CA GLU A 59 13.46 -15.79 -8.23
C GLU A 59 14.11 -14.40 -8.05
N GLN A 60 13.72 -13.42 -8.88
CA GLN A 60 14.25 -12.06 -8.79
C GLN A 60 13.84 -11.33 -7.51
N TRP A 61 12.79 -11.80 -6.83
CA TRP A 61 12.33 -11.22 -5.57
C TRP A 61 13.30 -11.48 -4.41
N ALA A 62 13.90 -12.68 -4.36
CA ALA A 62 14.93 -13.00 -3.36
C ALA A 62 16.28 -12.37 -3.67
N GLU A 63 16.66 -12.18 -4.94
CA GLU A 63 17.94 -11.56 -5.35
C GLU A 63 18.19 -10.15 -4.77
N ALA A 64 17.19 -9.55 -4.12
CA ALA A 64 17.37 -8.42 -3.20
C ALA A 64 18.15 -8.77 -1.90
N GLU A 65 19.02 -9.80 -1.93
CA GLU A 65 19.59 -10.54 -0.78
C GLU A 65 20.36 -9.70 0.25
N ILE A 66 20.64 -8.42 -0.03
CA ILE A 66 21.12 -7.46 0.97
C ILE A 66 20.03 -6.39 1.17
N ARG A 67 18.94 -6.79 1.83
CA ARG A 67 17.96 -5.81 2.35
C ARG A 67 18.59 -5.16 3.57
N SER A 68 18.63 -3.83 3.60
CA SER A 68 19.10 -3.09 4.78
C SER A 68 18.22 -3.36 6.00
N ASP A 69 18.73 -3.05 7.19
CA ASP A 69 18.05 -3.29 8.47
C ASP A 69 16.79 -2.44 8.67
N ILE A 70 16.57 -1.47 7.78
CA ILE A 70 15.41 -0.59 7.73
C ILE A 70 14.44 -0.96 6.61
N GLN A 71 14.76 -1.98 5.80
CA GLN A 71 13.89 -2.47 4.73
C GLN A 71 13.06 -3.65 5.20
N LEU A 72 11.80 -3.69 4.78
CA LEU A 72 10.83 -4.71 5.10
C LEU A 72 10.11 -5.18 3.84
N SER A 73 10.23 -6.46 3.49
CA SER A 73 9.42 -7.07 2.43
C SER A 73 8.19 -7.78 3.00
N VAL A 74 7.03 -7.49 2.44
CA VAL A 74 5.76 -8.16 2.78
C VAL A 74 5.21 -8.87 1.54
N VAL A 75 4.82 -10.13 1.69
CA VAL A 75 4.05 -10.89 0.68
C VAL A 75 2.71 -11.29 1.27
N SER A 76 1.64 -11.08 0.51
CA SER A 76 0.28 -11.51 0.87
C SER A 76 -0.27 -12.49 -0.15
N TRP A 77 -0.94 -13.54 0.33
CA TRP A 77 -1.48 -14.57 -0.55
C TRP A 77 -2.68 -15.31 0.06
N ASN A 78 -3.84 -15.26 -0.60
CA ASN A 78 -4.92 -16.21 -0.33
C ASN A 78 -4.51 -17.57 -0.93
N ILE A 79 -4.36 -18.60 -0.08
CA ILE A 79 -3.78 -19.88 -0.51
C ILE A 79 -4.82 -20.93 -0.92
N LEU A 80 -6.11 -20.54 -0.99
CA LEU A 80 -7.23 -21.41 -1.29
C LEU A 80 -7.31 -22.60 -0.32
N SER A 81 -8.20 -22.48 0.66
CA SER A 81 -8.41 -23.53 1.66
C SER A 81 -8.67 -24.87 0.97
N ASP A 82 -8.06 -25.93 1.46
CA ASP A 82 -8.34 -27.27 0.93
C ASP A 82 -9.79 -27.66 1.17
N THR A 83 -10.35 -27.29 2.33
CA THR A 83 -11.77 -27.51 2.60
C THR A 83 -12.69 -26.79 1.60
N TRP A 84 -12.32 -25.59 1.12
CA TRP A 84 -13.11 -24.87 0.11
C TRP A 84 -12.88 -25.41 -1.30
N TYR A 85 -11.63 -25.71 -1.66
CA TYR A 85 -11.31 -26.35 -2.94
C TYR A 85 -12.12 -27.63 -3.13
N GLN A 86 -12.11 -28.54 -2.15
CA GLN A 86 -12.83 -29.83 -2.27
C GLN A 86 -14.35 -29.66 -2.41
N LYS A 87 -14.94 -28.60 -1.84
CA LYS A 87 -16.38 -28.31 -2.00
C LYS A 87 -16.75 -27.78 -3.37
N GLU A 88 -15.80 -27.15 -4.05
CA GLU A 88 -16.03 -26.44 -5.31
C GLU A 88 -15.27 -27.06 -6.50
N LYS A 89 -14.56 -28.18 -6.29
CA LYS A 89 -13.79 -28.92 -7.30
C LYS A 89 -14.62 -29.19 -8.56
N ASP A 90 -15.84 -29.66 -8.37
CA ASP A 90 -16.74 -30.05 -9.46
C ASP A 90 -17.57 -28.90 -10.05
N SER A 91 -17.45 -27.68 -9.52
CA SER A 91 -18.19 -26.51 -10.00
C SER A 91 -17.25 -25.40 -10.49
N THR A 92 -16.43 -24.86 -9.60
CA THR A 92 -15.57 -23.69 -9.85
C THR A 92 -14.26 -24.13 -10.50
N TYR A 93 -13.73 -25.29 -10.11
CA TYR A 93 -12.38 -25.73 -10.48
C TYR A 93 -12.35 -26.88 -11.49
N THR A 94 -13.38 -27.00 -12.33
CA THR A 94 -13.48 -28.07 -13.34
C THR A 94 -12.36 -28.03 -14.40
N HIS A 95 -11.70 -26.89 -14.58
CA HIS A 95 -10.52 -26.73 -15.45
C HIS A 95 -9.22 -27.23 -14.81
N THR A 96 -9.19 -27.44 -13.49
CA THR A 96 -7.99 -27.83 -12.76
C THR A 96 -7.76 -29.33 -12.90
N PRO A 97 -6.64 -29.79 -13.50
CA PRO A 97 -6.29 -31.21 -13.48
C PRO A 97 -6.18 -31.73 -12.05
N GLU A 98 -6.67 -32.94 -11.80
CA GLU A 98 -6.77 -33.51 -10.44
C GLU A 98 -5.46 -33.41 -9.65
N GLU A 99 -4.32 -33.70 -10.27
CA GLU A 99 -3.00 -33.62 -9.64
C GLU A 99 -2.68 -32.23 -9.04
N TYR A 100 -3.17 -31.15 -9.64
CA TYR A 100 -2.94 -29.78 -9.17
C TYR A 100 -4.04 -29.27 -8.23
N GLY A 101 -5.11 -30.05 -8.06
CA GLY A 101 -6.13 -29.82 -7.05
C GLY A 101 -5.76 -30.37 -5.68
N GLU A 102 -5.04 -31.49 -5.65
CA GLU A 102 -4.68 -32.18 -4.41
C GLU A 102 -3.78 -31.32 -3.51
N TRP A 103 -4.15 -31.22 -2.23
CA TRP A 103 -3.46 -30.38 -1.25
C TRP A 103 -1.96 -30.62 -1.20
N GLU A 104 -1.52 -31.88 -1.24
CA GLU A 104 -0.10 -32.22 -1.16
C GLU A 104 0.71 -31.57 -2.29
N GLN A 105 0.17 -31.54 -3.51
CA GLN A 105 0.84 -30.91 -4.64
C GLN A 105 0.76 -29.38 -4.55
N ARG A 106 -0.40 -28.83 -4.19
CA ARG A 106 -0.57 -27.39 -3.95
C ARG A 106 0.37 -26.89 -2.86
N PHE A 107 0.53 -27.65 -1.78
CA PHE A 107 1.41 -27.34 -0.65
C PHE A 107 2.89 -27.35 -1.05
N ARG A 108 3.36 -28.37 -1.79
CA ARG A 108 4.74 -28.40 -2.30
C ARG A 108 5.06 -27.19 -3.16
N LEU A 109 4.13 -26.83 -4.04
CA LEU A 109 4.29 -25.66 -4.90
C LEU A 109 4.25 -24.36 -4.08
N LEU A 110 3.33 -24.23 -3.13
CA LEU A 110 3.28 -23.11 -2.18
C LEU A 110 4.60 -22.93 -1.42
N MET A 111 5.16 -24.01 -0.88
CA MET A 111 6.46 -23.96 -0.20
C MET A 111 7.58 -23.55 -1.15
N THR A 112 7.60 -24.08 -2.38
CA THR A 112 8.56 -23.67 -3.41
C THR A 112 8.48 -22.16 -3.68
N TRP A 113 7.28 -21.59 -3.77
CA TRP A 113 7.10 -20.15 -3.93
C TRP A 113 7.64 -19.35 -2.74
N LEU A 114 7.30 -19.75 -1.51
CA LEU A 114 7.72 -19.04 -0.29
C LEU A 114 9.23 -19.13 -0.04
N GLU A 115 9.83 -20.29 -0.31
CA GLU A 115 11.29 -20.52 -0.22
C GLU A 115 12.06 -19.68 -1.24
N ASN A 116 11.51 -19.48 -2.44
CA ASN A 116 12.14 -18.64 -3.45
C ASN A 116 11.95 -17.15 -3.19
N MET A 117 10.83 -16.72 -2.61
CA MET A 117 10.60 -15.30 -2.33
C MET A 117 11.33 -14.82 -1.06
N ARG A 118 11.40 -15.65 -0.02
CA ARG A 118 11.98 -15.31 1.31
C ARG A 118 11.58 -13.90 1.82
N PRO A 119 10.28 -13.57 1.90
CA PRO A 119 9.85 -12.27 2.39
C PRO A 119 9.98 -12.17 3.91
N ASP A 120 10.37 -11.01 4.44
CA ASP A 120 10.42 -10.76 5.89
C ASP A 120 9.08 -11.04 6.60
N ILE A 121 7.94 -10.73 5.98
CA ILE A 121 6.59 -11.02 6.49
C ILE A 121 5.73 -11.68 5.42
N ILE A 122 5.01 -12.73 5.79
CA ILE A 122 4.03 -13.43 4.95
C ILE A 122 2.64 -13.28 5.59
N THR A 123 1.66 -12.78 4.85
CA THR A 123 0.26 -12.71 5.27
C THR A 123 -0.60 -13.64 4.41
N LEU A 124 -1.00 -14.78 4.97
CA LEU A 124 -1.81 -15.79 4.27
C LEU A 124 -3.29 -15.69 4.66
N GLN A 125 -4.17 -15.83 3.68
CA GLN A 125 -5.62 -15.98 3.87
C GLN A 125 -6.06 -17.41 3.50
N GLU A 126 -7.22 -17.82 4.00
CA GLU A 126 -7.76 -19.17 3.78
C GLU A 126 -6.87 -20.33 4.23
N VAL A 127 -6.14 -20.12 5.32
CA VAL A 127 -5.35 -21.19 5.92
C VAL A 127 -6.25 -22.07 6.77
N ASP A 128 -6.48 -23.32 6.37
CA ASP A 128 -7.15 -24.32 7.21
C ASP A 128 -6.42 -24.47 8.55
N TYR A 129 -7.16 -24.43 9.67
CA TYR A 129 -6.55 -24.47 11.01
C TYR A 129 -5.74 -25.75 11.26
N VAL A 130 -6.20 -26.88 10.72
CA VAL A 130 -5.49 -28.17 10.84
C VAL A 130 -4.18 -28.13 10.05
N LEU A 131 -4.23 -27.60 8.82
CA LEU A 131 -3.07 -27.54 7.92
C LEU A 131 -2.04 -26.48 8.35
N PHE A 132 -2.47 -25.45 9.05
CA PHE A 132 -1.57 -24.52 9.75
C PHE A 132 -0.65 -25.27 10.72
N GLU A 133 -1.25 -26.06 11.63
CA GLU A 133 -0.52 -26.78 12.67
C GLU A 133 0.28 -27.96 12.12
N SER A 134 -0.29 -28.72 11.18
CA SER A 134 0.34 -29.95 10.68
C SER A 134 1.42 -29.69 9.64
N HIS A 135 1.25 -28.71 8.74
CA HIS A 135 2.11 -28.52 7.56
C HIS A 135 2.82 -27.16 7.55
N LEU A 136 2.07 -26.05 7.53
CA LEU A 136 2.63 -24.72 7.28
C LEU A 136 3.58 -24.25 8.37
N LEU A 137 3.14 -24.26 9.65
CA LEU A 137 3.96 -23.77 10.75
C LEU A 137 5.24 -24.61 10.95
N PRO A 138 5.21 -25.96 10.96
CA PRO A 138 6.43 -26.75 11.02
C PRO A 138 7.38 -26.49 9.84
N SER A 139 6.86 -26.43 8.61
CA SER A 139 7.69 -26.29 7.40
C SER A 139 8.32 -24.89 7.31
N LEU A 140 7.57 -23.83 7.63
CA LEU A 140 8.10 -22.46 7.63
C LEU A 140 9.10 -22.24 8.76
N ARG A 141 8.94 -22.89 9.92
CA ARG A 141 9.95 -22.92 10.98
C ARG A 141 11.27 -23.53 10.54
N CYS A 142 11.24 -24.60 9.75
CA CYS A 142 12.45 -25.21 9.21
C CYS A 142 13.27 -24.25 8.32
N ILE A 143 12.64 -23.24 7.72
CA ILE A 143 13.31 -22.23 6.90
C ILE A 143 13.41 -20.84 7.59
N GLY A 144 13.26 -20.80 8.92
CA GLY A 144 13.59 -19.62 9.74
C GLY A 144 12.44 -18.67 10.08
N TYR A 145 11.20 -19.09 9.88
CA TYR A 145 10.02 -18.28 10.20
C TYR A 145 9.36 -18.70 11.51
N GLU A 146 8.74 -17.75 12.19
CA GLU A 146 7.71 -18.02 13.18
C GLU A 146 6.35 -17.58 12.62
N GLY A 147 5.25 -18.05 13.23
CA GLY A 147 3.93 -17.72 12.75
C GLY A 147 2.82 -17.88 13.76
N ILE A 148 1.74 -17.14 13.53
CA ILE A 148 0.48 -17.25 14.25
C ILE A 148 -0.69 -17.29 13.28
N ILE A 149 -1.78 -17.91 13.71
CA ILE A 149 -3.07 -17.91 13.00
C ILE A 149 -4.14 -17.24 13.87
N GLN A 150 -5.10 -16.61 13.21
CA GLN A 150 -6.30 -16.07 13.84
C GLN A 150 -6.98 -17.15 14.71
N LYS A 151 -7.32 -16.81 15.96
CA LYS A 151 -8.03 -17.72 16.87
C LYS A 151 -9.52 -17.41 16.87
N PRO A 152 -10.39 -18.21 16.22
CA PRO A 152 -11.82 -17.94 16.23
C PRO A 152 -12.39 -18.17 17.64
N LYS A 153 -13.39 -17.37 18.03
CA LYS A 153 -14.08 -17.51 19.34
C LYS A 153 -14.73 -18.88 19.52
N LYS A 154 -15.20 -19.48 18.42
CA LYS A 154 -15.75 -20.83 18.36
C LYS A 154 -15.27 -21.46 17.05
N MET A 155 -14.64 -22.62 17.16
CA MET A 155 -14.37 -23.45 15.99
C MET A 155 -15.72 -23.85 15.36
N SER A 156 -15.84 -23.68 14.05
CA SER A 156 -17.06 -23.97 13.31
C SER A 156 -16.68 -24.65 12.01
N SER A 157 -17.36 -25.75 11.67
CA SER A 157 -17.19 -26.40 10.36
C SER A 157 -17.59 -25.50 9.18
N LYS A 158 -18.35 -24.42 9.45
CA LYS A 158 -18.69 -23.39 8.46
C LYS A 158 -17.55 -22.40 8.17
N GLN A 159 -16.53 -22.36 9.03
CA GLN A 159 -15.35 -21.51 8.87
C GLN A 159 -14.10 -22.34 9.21
N PRO A 160 -13.68 -23.24 8.29
CA PRO A 160 -12.59 -24.19 8.52
C PRO A 160 -11.20 -23.54 8.46
N CYS A 161 -11.13 -22.29 7.97
CA CYS A 161 -9.90 -21.56 7.71
C CYS A 161 -9.88 -20.18 8.38
N GLY A 162 -8.69 -19.58 8.44
CA GLY A 162 -8.44 -18.25 8.98
C GLY A 162 -7.24 -17.56 8.34
N ASN A 163 -6.89 -16.40 8.87
CA ASN A 163 -5.73 -15.63 8.41
C ASN A 163 -4.50 -16.00 9.26
N ALA A 164 -3.37 -16.25 8.62
CA ALA A 164 -2.10 -16.53 9.29
C ALA A 164 -1.04 -15.50 8.90
N THR A 165 -0.23 -15.08 9.87
CA THR A 165 0.91 -14.19 9.63
C THR A 165 2.17 -14.91 10.08
N PHE A 166 3.15 -15.00 9.17
CA PHE A 166 4.49 -15.51 9.44
C PHE A 166 5.52 -14.40 9.28
N TRP A 167 6.63 -14.50 10.00
CA TRP A 167 7.72 -13.53 9.93
C TRP A 167 9.09 -14.18 10.08
N ALA A 168 10.10 -13.60 9.44
CA ALA A 168 11.48 -14.02 9.56
C ALA A 168 11.99 -13.80 10.99
N SER A 169 12.21 -14.90 11.71
CA SER A 169 12.51 -14.89 13.16
C SER A 169 13.87 -14.29 13.51
N ASN A 170 14.77 -14.19 12.53
CA ASN A 170 16.09 -13.55 12.68
C ASN A 170 16.05 -12.03 12.50
N LYS A 171 14.95 -11.46 11.99
CA LYS A 171 14.85 -10.02 11.68
C LYS A 171 13.77 -9.32 12.49
N LEU A 172 12.71 -10.04 12.85
CA LEU A 172 11.49 -9.48 13.42
C LEU A 172 11.14 -10.14 14.75
N HIS A 173 10.88 -9.31 15.76
CA HIS A 173 10.31 -9.74 17.03
C HIS A 173 8.82 -9.33 17.06
N LEU A 174 7.93 -10.31 17.23
CA LEU A 174 6.53 -10.06 17.52
C LEU A 174 6.40 -9.40 18.90
N MET A 175 5.95 -8.15 18.94
CA MET A 175 5.73 -7.42 20.19
C MET A 175 4.35 -7.69 20.77
N ASP A 176 3.36 -7.79 19.88
CA ASP A 176 1.96 -7.87 20.27
C ASP A 176 1.18 -8.43 19.08
N ASP A 177 0.10 -9.14 19.39
CA ASP A 177 -0.86 -9.59 18.42
C ASP A 177 -2.27 -9.37 18.94
N VAL A 178 -3.21 -9.24 18.03
CA VAL A 178 -4.63 -9.12 18.37
C VAL A 178 -5.14 -10.30 19.23
N GLY A 179 -4.47 -11.46 19.19
CA GLY A 179 -4.92 -12.74 19.73
C GLY A 179 -5.02 -12.87 21.25
N GLY A 180 -4.74 -11.81 22.02
CA GLY A 180 -5.02 -11.71 23.46
C GLY A 180 -6.27 -10.89 23.84
N SER A 181 -6.87 -10.13 22.90
CA SER A 181 -7.97 -9.22 23.22
C SER A 181 -9.35 -9.86 22.96
N VAL A 182 -10.13 -10.03 24.02
CA VAL A 182 -11.55 -10.43 23.95
C VAL A 182 -12.29 -9.48 23.01
N GLY A 183 -12.76 -9.96 21.85
CA GLY A 183 -13.87 -9.32 21.13
C GLY A 183 -13.74 -9.02 19.63
N VAL A 184 -12.56 -9.06 19.01
CA VAL A 184 -12.34 -8.39 17.71
C VAL A 184 -11.32 -9.23 16.91
N PHE A 185 -11.43 -9.63 15.65
CA PHE A 185 -12.04 -9.13 14.40
C PHE A 185 -12.42 -10.36 13.58
N SER A 186 -13.66 -10.52 13.11
CA SER A 186 -13.94 -11.60 12.15
C SER A 186 -13.22 -11.30 10.84
N ARG A 187 -12.29 -12.19 10.46
CA ARG A 187 -11.52 -12.13 9.22
C ARG A 187 -10.45 -11.03 9.08
N SER A 188 -9.86 -10.59 10.19
CA SER A 188 -8.55 -9.92 10.15
C SER A 188 -7.66 -10.35 11.32
N LEU A 189 -6.35 -10.27 11.09
CA LEU A 189 -5.30 -10.58 12.06
C LEU A 189 -4.30 -9.42 12.06
N GLY A 190 -4.21 -8.71 13.18
CA GLY A 190 -3.24 -7.64 13.40
C GLY A 190 -2.06 -8.13 14.22
N THR A 191 -0.84 -7.81 13.77
CA THR A 191 0.44 -8.13 14.41
C THR A 191 1.31 -6.89 14.48
N ALA A 192 1.92 -6.62 15.63
CA ALA A 192 2.88 -5.55 15.82
C ALA A 192 4.28 -6.14 15.93
N PHE A 193 5.22 -5.61 15.15
CA PHE A 193 6.58 -6.11 15.07
C PHE A 193 7.59 -5.03 15.40
N LYS A 194 8.74 -5.48 15.92
CA LYS A 194 9.97 -4.71 16.03
C LYS A 194 11.05 -5.33 15.15
N MET A 195 11.69 -4.53 14.31
CA MET A 195 12.90 -4.92 13.58
C MET A 195 14.07 -4.97 14.57
N MET A 196 14.78 -6.10 14.63
CA MET A 196 15.77 -6.36 15.67
C MET A 196 17.00 -5.44 15.59
N GLU A 197 17.48 -5.15 14.38
CA GLU A 197 18.73 -4.39 14.21
C GLU A 197 18.49 -2.88 14.20
N SER A 198 17.45 -2.42 13.51
CA SER A 198 17.15 -0.99 13.36
C SER A 198 16.18 -0.44 14.41
N GLU A 199 15.60 -1.32 15.23
CA GLU A 199 14.65 -0.99 16.31
C GLU A 199 13.33 -0.35 15.83
N HIS A 200 13.09 -0.30 14.52
CA HIS A 200 11.84 0.20 13.95
C HIS A 200 10.67 -0.70 14.35
N THR A 201 9.54 -0.08 14.63
CA THR A 201 8.30 -0.78 14.99
C THR A 201 7.22 -0.48 13.98
N MET A 202 6.40 -1.48 13.65
CA MET A 202 5.28 -1.34 12.74
C MET A 202 4.13 -2.29 13.08
N CYS A 203 2.95 -1.97 12.58
CA CYS A 203 1.79 -2.85 12.56
C CYS A 203 1.61 -3.44 11.16
N VAL A 204 1.25 -4.72 11.10
CA VAL A 204 0.81 -5.40 9.88
C VAL A 204 -0.56 -6.00 10.13
N ALA A 205 -1.50 -5.72 9.22
CA ALA A 205 -2.87 -6.20 9.26
C ALA A 205 -3.13 -7.11 8.07
N ASN A 206 -3.28 -8.41 8.35
CA ASN A 206 -3.68 -9.43 7.39
C ASN A 206 -5.22 -9.50 7.33
N VAL A 207 -5.82 -9.18 6.19
CA VAL A 207 -7.28 -9.13 6.02
C VAL A 207 -7.81 -10.16 5.01
N HIS A 208 -8.97 -10.73 5.31
CA HIS A 208 -9.81 -11.48 4.36
C HIS A 208 -11.24 -10.93 4.48
N LEU A 209 -11.54 -9.82 3.82
CA LEU A 209 -12.80 -9.10 4.05
C LEU A 209 -14.01 -9.88 3.50
N GLU A 210 -15.21 -9.51 3.93
CA GLU A 210 -16.47 -10.12 3.50
C GLU A 210 -16.63 -10.21 1.96
N SER A 211 -16.95 -11.40 1.46
CA SER A 211 -17.07 -11.69 0.02
C SER A 211 -18.42 -11.32 -0.60
N ALA A 212 -19.49 -11.19 0.19
CA ALA A 212 -20.81 -10.87 -0.34
C ALA A 212 -20.83 -9.52 -1.09
N GLN A 213 -21.21 -9.54 -2.36
CA GLN A 213 -21.34 -8.36 -3.21
C GLN A 213 -22.73 -7.71 -3.07
N THR A 214 -23.13 -7.44 -1.82
CA THR A 214 -24.38 -6.73 -1.48
C THR A 214 -24.07 -5.48 -0.66
N LYS A 215 -25.07 -4.61 -0.45
CA LYS A 215 -24.93 -3.45 0.44
C LYS A 215 -24.50 -3.85 1.85
N GLU A 216 -25.10 -4.90 2.40
CA GLU A 216 -24.75 -5.45 3.71
C GLU A 216 -23.33 -6.03 3.70
N GLY A 217 -22.92 -6.66 2.59
CA GLY A 217 -21.56 -7.17 2.40
C GLY A 217 -20.51 -6.07 2.40
N ALA A 218 -20.71 -5.01 1.62
CA ALA A 218 -19.87 -3.80 1.63
C ALA A 218 -19.79 -3.18 3.04
N ASN A 219 -20.93 -3.13 3.73
CA ASN A 219 -21.01 -2.62 5.08
C ASN A 219 -20.27 -3.49 6.11
N ARG A 220 -20.25 -4.82 5.93
CA ARG A 220 -19.40 -5.73 6.72
C ARG A 220 -17.92 -5.54 6.40
N ARG A 221 -17.52 -5.45 5.12
CA ARG A 221 -16.13 -5.18 4.70
C ARG A 221 -15.59 -3.92 5.35
N ALA A 222 -16.32 -2.81 5.24
CA ALA A 222 -15.91 -1.53 5.81
C ALA A 222 -15.78 -1.60 7.33
N ARG A 223 -16.68 -2.29 8.05
CA ARG A 223 -16.54 -2.49 9.50
C ARG A 223 -15.34 -3.36 9.87
N GLN A 224 -15.05 -4.40 9.11
CA GLN A 224 -13.89 -5.27 9.36
C GLN A 224 -12.58 -4.49 9.22
N LEU A 225 -12.46 -3.67 8.16
CA LEU A 225 -11.30 -2.79 7.97
C LEU A 225 -11.23 -1.69 9.05
N LYS A 226 -12.34 -0.96 9.28
CA LYS A 226 -12.49 0.04 10.36
C LYS A 226 -11.93 -0.49 11.68
N SER A 227 -12.29 -1.72 11.99
CA SER A 227 -11.91 -2.38 13.22
C SER A 227 -10.38 -2.56 13.28
N VAL A 228 -9.72 -3.12 12.26
CA VAL A 228 -8.26 -3.34 12.33
C VAL A 228 -7.47 -2.01 12.37
N LEU A 229 -7.96 -0.97 11.69
CA LEU A 229 -7.41 0.38 11.78
C LEU A 229 -7.52 0.94 13.21
N ALA A 230 -8.66 0.75 13.87
CA ALA A 230 -8.85 1.17 15.26
C ALA A 230 -7.93 0.41 16.24
N TRP A 231 -7.60 -0.85 15.95
CA TRP A 231 -6.61 -1.60 16.74
C TRP A 231 -5.20 -1.06 16.56
N ALA A 232 -4.79 -0.79 15.32
CA ALA A 232 -3.48 -0.21 15.04
C ALA A 232 -3.31 1.13 15.74
N GLN A 233 -4.32 2.00 15.68
CA GLN A 233 -4.33 3.27 16.40
C GLN A 233 -4.16 3.11 17.92
N LYS A 234 -4.83 2.10 18.52
CA LYS A 234 -4.71 1.83 19.97
C LYS A 234 -3.32 1.38 20.38
N LYS A 235 -2.54 0.75 19.48
CA LYS A 235 -1.14 0.42 19.73
C LYS A 235 -0.30 1.70 19.73
N SER A 236 -0.42 2.49 18.68
CA SER A 236 0.02 3.88 18.63
C SER A 236 -0.45 4.50 17.32
N PRO A 237 -0.98 5.74 17.32
CA PRO A 237 -1.40 6.42 16.10
C PRO A 237 -0.24 6.74 15.15
N ASP A 238 0.99 6.80 15.66
CA ASP A 238 2.18 7.14 14.86
C ASP A 238 2.93 5.89 14.35
N LEU A 239 2.48 4.67 14.73
CA LEU A 239 3.09 3.45 14.22
C LEU A 239 2.77 3.27 12.73
N PRO A 240 3.78 3.05 11.87
CA PRO A 240 3.57 2.64 10.49
C PRO A 240 2.65 1.43 10.41
N LEU A 241 1.68 1.46 9.50
CA LEU A 241 0.73 0.39 9.28
C LEU A 241 0.81 -0.10 7.84
N ILE A 242 0.90 -1.42 7.68
CA ILE A 242 0.67 -2.12 6.41
C ILE A 242 -0.63 -2.90 6.56
N VAL A 243 -1.56 -2.76 5.61
CA VAL A 243 -2.76 -3.60 5.49
C VAL A 243 -2.65 -4.39 4.20
N SER A 244 -2.66 -5.72 4.30
CA SER A 244 -2.52 -6.61 3.14
C SER A 244 -3.50 -7.79 3.19
N GLY A 245 -3.96 -8.23 2.02
CA GLY A 245 -4.78 -9.43 1.89
C GLY A 245 -5.97 -9.28 0.95
N ASP A 246 -6.77 -10.33 0.90
CA ASP A 246 -7.99 -10.41 0.11
C ASP A 246 -9.06 -9.47 0.67
N CYS A 247 -9.32 -8.40 -0.06
CA CYS A 247 -10.32 -7.42 0.32
C CYS A 247 -11.70 -7.68 -0.29
N ASN A 248 -11.82 -8.70 -1.15
CA ASN A 248 -13.06 -9.09 -1.82
C ASN A 248 -13.75 -7.91 -2.54
N THR A 249 -12.99 -6.90 -2.94
CA THR A 249 -13.49 -5.69 -3.57
C THR A 249 -12.41 -5.06 -4.44
N GLY A 250 -12.84 -4.49 -5.56
CA GLY A 250 -11.95 -3.85 -6.52
C GLY A 250 -11.30 -2.55 -6.03
N ALA A 251 -10.22 -2.16 -6.69
CA ALA A 251 -9.50 -0.89 -6.48
C ALA A 251 -10.43 0.34 -6.57
N ASP A 252 -11.47 0.30 -7.40
CA ASP A 252 -12.49 1.34 -7.60
C ASP A 252 -13.56 1.41 -6.50
N SER A 253 -13.48 0.57 -5.47
CA SER A 253 -14.52 0.54 -4.44
C SER A 253 -14.57 1.82 -3.58
N PRO A 254 -15.74 2.18 -3.02
CA PRO A 254 -15.88 3.34 -2.15
C PRO A 254 -15.07 3.19 -0.86
N LEU A 255 -14.85 1.95 -0.41
CA LEU A 255 -13.95 1.63 0.70
C LEU A 255 -12.54 2.15 0.46
N PHE A 256 -12.00 1.95 -0.75
CA PHE A 256 -10.66 2.39 -1.11
C PHE A 256 -10.61 3.85 -1.52
N ALA A 257 -11.69 4.43 -2.04
CA ALA A 257 -11.81 5.89 -2.17
C ALA A 257 -11.63 6.58 -0.81
N VAL A 258 -12.28 6.06 0.24
CA VAL A 258 -12.08 6.57 1.61
C VAL A 258 -10.61 6.45 2.04
N LEU A 259 -9.97 5.29 1.85
CA LEU A 259 -8.55 5.12 2.22
C LEU A 259 -7.61 6.07 1.48
N ARG A 260 -7.87 6.35 0.20
CA ARG A 260 -7.05 7.30 -0.58
C ARG A 260 -7.18 8.72 -0.07
N GLU A 261 -8.41 9.16 0.18
CA GLU A 261 -8.74 10.57 0.35
C GLU A 261 -8.75 11.01 1.82
N HIS A 262 -8.82 10.06 2.75
CA HIS A 262 -9.04 10.34 4.17
C HIS A 262 -8.06 9.59 5.06
N GLN A 263 -7.55 10.31 6.06
CA GLN A 263 -6.89 9.70 7.20
C GLN A 263 -7.93 8.97 8.05
N TRP A 264 -7.84 7.65 8.17
CA TRP A 264 -8.77 6.84 8.96
C TRP A 264 -8.08 6.27 10.20
N TYR A 265 -8.56 6.64 11.39
CA TYR A 265 -7.94 6.30 12.69
C TYR A 265 -6.48 6.74 12.84
N GLY A 266 -6.12 7.87 12.22
CA GLY A 266 -4.75 8.41 12.30
C GLY A 266 -3.83 7.87 11.20
N HIS A 267 -4.26 6.87 10.43
CA HIS A 267 -3.47 6.31 9.33
C HIS A 267 -3.86 6.98 8.02
N ASP A 268 -2.89 7.63 7.37
CA ASP A 268 -2.97 8.07 5.98
C ASP A 268 -2.31 7.01 5.10
N LEU A 269 -3.10 6.32 4.29
CA LEU A 269 -2.68 5.13 3.57
C LEU A 269 -2.68 5.36 2.06
N ALA A 270 -1.72 4.77 1.37
CA ALA A 270 -1.70 4.69 -0.09
C ALA A 270 -1.67 3.23 -0.52
N SER A 271 -2.31 2.90 -1.65
CA SER A 271 -2.17 1.58 -2.27
C SER A 271 -0.86 1.51 -3.04
N VAL A 272 -0.11 0.43 -2.88
CA VAL A 272 1.13 0.21 -3.64
C VAL A 272 0.85 0.13 -5.16
N TYR A 273 -0.37 -0.28 -5.53
CA TYR A 273 -0.79 -0.47 -6.91
C TYR A 273 -1.24 0.81 -7.61
N GLU A 274 -1.28 1.93 -6.89
CA GLU A 274 -1.49 3.25 -7.46
C GLU A 274 -0.17 3.89 -7.88
N HIS A 275 0.97 3.35 -7.48
CA HIS A 275 2.25 3.82 -7.99
C HIS A 275 2.36 3.56 -9.52
N PRO A 276 2.88 4.49 -10.34
CA PRO A 276 3.02 4.29 -11.79
C PRO A 276 3.73 2.99 -12.20
N SER A 277 4.76 2.57 -11.46
CA SER A 277 5.46 1.30 -11.70
C SER A 277 4.55 0.06 -11.62
N ALA A 278 3.37 0.16 -11.01
CA ALA A 278 2.44 -0.95 -10.88
C ALA A 278 1.65 -1.25 -12.17
N GLU A 279 1.55 -0.30 -13.11
CA GLU A 279 0.62 -0.35 -14.27
C GLU A 279 0.59 -1.70 -14.98
N MET A 280 1.79 -2.24 -15.26
CA MET A 280 1.98 -3.44 -16.07
C MET A 280 2.25 -4.70 -15.24
N THR A 281 2.16 -4.62 -13.91
CA THR A 281 2.30 -5.81 -13.06
C THR A 281 1.11 -6.73 -13.26
N THR A 282 1.30 -8.04 -13.10
CA THR A 282 0.22 -9.02 -13.22
C THR A 282 -1.01 -8.66 -12.35
N PRO A 283 -0.88 -8.27 -11.07
CA PRO A 283 -2.00 -7.81 -10.25
C PRO A 283 -2.83 -6.69 -10.88
N SER A 284 -2.18 -5.64 -11.37
CA SER A 284 -2.86 -4.48 -11.96
C SER A 284 -3.42 -4.78 -13.35
N ALA A 285 -2.62 -5.39 -14.22
CA ALA A 285 -2.96 -5.60 -15.63
C ALA A 285 -3.90 -6.80 -15.85
N ARG A 286 -3.78 -7.85 -15.04
CA ARG A 286 -4.50 -9.12 -15.26
C ARG A 286 -5.45 -9.46 -14.11
N GLY A 287 -5.07 -9.15 -12.88
CA GLY A 287 -5.83 -9.46 -11.67
C GLY A 287 -5.02 -10.27 -10.68
N THR A 288 -5.58 -10.47 -9.49
CA THR A 288 -4.98 -11.24 -8.40
C THR A 288 -5.76 -12.51 -8.11
N PHE A 289 -7.03 -12.60 -8.52
CA PHE A 289 -7.85 -13.81 -8.53
C PHE A 289 -8.15 -14.20 -9.98
N ALA A 290 -8.10 -15.49 -10.31
CA ALA A 290 -8.38 -15.95 -11.66
C ALA A 290 -8.98 -17.37 -11.72
N VAL A 291 -10.22 -17.44 -12.19
CA VAL A 291 -10.84 -18.67 -12.73
C VAL A 291 -11.35 -18.38 -14.16
N PRO A 292 -11.63 -19.39 -15.00
CA PRO A 292 -12.03 -19.16 -16.38
C PRO A 292 -13.24 -18.22 -16.47
N GLY A 293 -13.10 -17.14 -17.24
CA GLY A 293 -14.10 -16.09 -17.43
C GLY A 293 -14.17 -15.03 -16.32
N HIS A 294 -13.42 -15.18 -15.24
CA HIS A 294 -13.51 -14.32 -14.05
C HIS A 294 -12.13 -14.01 -13.46
N HIS A 295 -11.53 -12.90 -13.89
CA HIS A 295 -10.30 -12.38 -13.32
C HIS A 295 -10.58 -11.08 -12.58
N TYR A 296 -10.17 -10.99 -11.31
CA TYR A 296 -10.46 -9.83 -10.46
C TYR A 296 -9.21 -9.35 -9.73
N PHE A 297 -9.10 -8.03 -9.54
CA PHE A 297 -8.06 -7.43 -8.71
C PHE A 297 -8.64 -7.07 -7.34
N ILE A 298 -8.55 -8.00 -6.40
CA ILE A 298 -9.21 -7.94 -5.08
C ILE A 298 -8.25 -8.08 -3.90
N ASP A 299 -7.00 -8.48 -4.15
CA ASP A 299 -5.95 -8.53 -3.15
C ASP A 299 -5.17 -7.21 -3.18
N GLN A 300 -5.01 -6.56 -2.02
CA GLN A 300 -4.43 -5.21 -1.94
C GLN A 300 -3.30 -5.13 -0.92
N ILE A 301 -2.38 -4.18 -1.11
CA ILE A 301 -1.42 -3.75 -0.08
C ILE A 301 -1.55 -2.23 0.06
N TRP A 302 -1.92 -1.79 1.26
CA TRP A 302 -1.97 -0.40 1.68
C TRP A 302 -0.90 -0.14 2.73
N TYR A 303 -0.27 1.02 2.70
CA TYR A 303 0.82 1.35 3.61
C TYR A 303 0.79 2.82 4.05
N SER A 304 1.27 3.10 5.26
CA SER A 304 1.49 4.46 5.77
C SER A 304 2.63 5.15 5.01
N HIS A 305 2.28 5.91 3.97
CA HIS A 305 3.24 6.50 3.04
C HIS A 305 4.08 7.65 3.64
N GLU A 306 3.65 8.24 4.76
CA GLU A 306 4.44 9.25 5.47
C GLU A 306 5.62 8.65 6.25
N SER A 307 5.51 7.39 6.68
CA SER A 307 6.49 6.72 7.54
C SER A 307 7.19 5.53 6.87
N MET A 308 6.76 5.15 5.67
CA MET A 308 7.37 4.10 4.85
C MET A 308 7.49 4.57 3.41
N ARG A 309 8.63 4.33 2.77
CA ARG A 309 8.83 4.50 1.33
C ARG A 309 8.66 3.17 0.60
N LEU A 310 7.85 3.13 -0.45
CA LEU A 310 7.78 1.98 -1.35
C LEU A 310 9.06 1.92 -2.20
N ASP A 311 9.80 0.82 -2.13
CA ASP A 311 11.03 0.62 -2.91
C ASP A 311 10.81 -0.35 -4.09
N CYS A 312 9.96 -1.37 -3.91
CA CYS A 312 9.81 -2.43 -4.89
C CYS A 312 8.39 -3.05 -4.86
N LEU A 313 7.92 -3.48 -6.03
CA LEU A 313 6.70 -4.25 -6.26
C LEU A 313 7.03 -5.63 -6.82
N LEU A 314 6.23 -6.63 -6.45
CA LEU A 314 6.28 -7.97 -7.02
C LEU A 314 5.42 -8.02 -8.30
N ASP A 315 6.01 -8.44 -9.41
CA ASP A 315 5.29 -8.94 -10.58
C ASP A 315 5.41 -10.47 -10.61
N PRO A 316 4.43 -11.20 -10.05
CA PRO A 316 4.58 -12.59 -9.64
C PRO A 316 4.75 -13.57 -10.81
N LEU A 317 4.15 -13.29 -11.97
CA LEU A 317 4.17 -14.18 -13.13
C LEU A 317 4.95 -13.57 -14.29
N THR A 318 5.83 -14.36 -14.88
CA THR A 318 6.44 -14.05 -16.18
C THR A 318 5.38 -13.94 -17.29
N LYS A 319 5.72 -13.37 -18.44
CA LYS A 319 4.77 -13.24 -19.55
C LYS A 319 4.29 -14.61 -20.03
N GLU A 320 5.20 -15.57 -20.08
CA GLU A 320 4.94 -16.96 -20.44
C GLU A 320 4.00 -17.64 -19.42
N GLU A 321 4.24 -17.43 -18.13
CA GLU A 321 3.34 -17.93 -17.07
C GLU A 321 1.98 -17.23 -17.11
N GLN A 322 1.91 -15.94 -17.39
CA GLN A 322 0.63 -15.23 -17.55
C GLN A 322 -0.19 -15.80 -18.72
N ASP A 323 0.43 -15.98 -19.88
CA ASP A 323 -0.27 -16.50 -21.06
C ASP A 323 -0.71 -17.96 -20.85
N LEU A 324 0.11 -18.76 -20.15
CA LEU A 324 -0.23 -20.12 -19.76
C LEU A 324 -1.38 -20.18 -18.74
N CYS A 325 -1.31 -19.37 -17.69
CA CYS A 325 -2.23 -19.45 -16.55
C CYS A 325 -3.55 -18.71 -16.80
N LEU A 326 -3.48 -17.57 -17.47
CA LEU A 326 -4.57 -16.60 -17.58
C LEU A 326 -5.10 -16.47 -19.01
N GLY A 327 -4.40 -17.02 -20.00
CA GLY A 327 -4.76 -16.87 -21.41
C GLY A 327 -4.59 -15.44 -21.92
N THR A 328 -5.29 -15.11 -23.00
CA THR A 328 -5.28 -13.79 -23.66
C THR A 328 -6.54 -12.95 -23.41
N GLY A 329 -7.65 -13.59 -23.03
CA GLY A 329 -8.97 -13.01 -22.84
C GLY A 329 -9.73 -13.58 -21.64
N MET A 330 -9.01 -14.02 -20.59
CA MET A 330 -9.52 -14.61 -19.34
C MET A 330 -10.03 -16.06 -19.45
N GLU A 331 -9.68 -16.79 -20.51
CA GLU A 331 -9.99 -18.20 -20.69
C GLU A 331 -9.21 -19.12 -19.76
N GLY A 332 -8.04 -18.68 -19.31
CA GLY A 332 -7.21 -19.40 -18.34
C GLY A 332 -7.75 -19.27 -16.91
N GLY A 333 -7.32 -20.19 -16.05
CA GLY A 333 -7.68 -20.20 -14.65
C GLY A 333 -6.64 -20.88 -13.78
N LEU A 334 -6.78 -20.61 -12.49
CA LEU A 334 -6.00 -21.16 -11.40
C LEU A 334 -6.96 -21.97 -10.47
N PRO A 335 -6.47 -22.85 -9.58
CA PRO A 335 -5.09 -23.31 -9.45
C PRO A 335 -4.65 -24.16 -10.66
N ASN A 336 -3.33 -24.29 -10.85
CA ASN A 336 -2.72 -25.11 -11.90
C ASN A 336 -1.27 -25.49 -11.54
N ARG A 337 -0.51 -25.99 -12.52
CA ARG A 337 0.89 -26.40 -12.34
C ARG A 337 1.86 -25.29 -11.90
N VAL A 338 1.51 -24.03 -12.09
CA VAL A 338 2.34 -22.85 -11.78
C VAL A 338 1.89 -22.19 -10.48
N CYS A 339 0.57 -22.06 -10.26
CA CYS A 339 0.01 -21.40 -9.08
C CYS A 339 -0.89 -22.37 -8.28
N PRO A 340 -0.61 -22.63 -7.00
CA PRO A 340 -1.35 -23.58 -6.14
C PRO A 340 -2.66 -23.05 -5.56
N SER A 341 -3.04 -21.82 -5.92
CA SER A 341 -4.23 -21.13 -5.46
C SER A 341 -4.89 -20.46 -6.66
N ASP A 342 -6.20 -20.23 -6.58
CA ASP A 342 -6.96 -19.39 -7.49
C ASP A 342 -6.59 -17.89 -7.38
N HIS A 343 -5.86 -17.53 -6.32
CA HIS A 343 -5.19 -16.24 -6.17
C HIS A 343 -3.70 -16.29 -6.46
N ILE A 344 -3.16 -15.15 -6.90
CA ILE A 344 -1.75 -14.90 -7.21
C ILE A 344 -1.15 -14.08 -6.05
N PRO A 345 0.08 -14.41 -5.57
CA PRO A 345 0.70 -13.66 -4.48
C PRO A 345 0.99 -12.20 -4.89
N ILE A 346 0.80 -11.30 -3.95
CA ILE A 346 1.15 -9.88 -4.08
C ILE A 346 2.28 -9.52 -3.11
N GLY A 347 3.14 -8.58 -3.47
CA GLY A 347 4.30 -8.25 -2.63
C GLY A 347 4.84 -6.84 -2.82
N ALA A 348 5.39 -6.29 -1.74
CA ALA A 348 6.03 -4.99 -1.72
C ALA A 348 7.24 -4.98 -0.76
N ILE A 349 8.25 -4.16 -1.08
CA ILE A 349 9.38 -3.85 -0.20
C ILE A 349 9.29 -2.38 0.19
N PHE A 350 9.40 -2.11 1.48
CA PHE A 350 9.35 -0.78 2.05
C PHE A 350 10.65 -0.44 2.76
N THR A 351 11.11 0.80 2.66
CA THR A 351 12.09 1.38 3.60
C THR A 351 11.33 2.13 4.69
N LEU A 352 11.56 1.79 5.95
CA LEU A 352 11.00 2.51 7.09
C LEU A 352 11.80 3.79 7.37
N SER A 353 11.08 4.88 7.59
CA SER A 353 11.65 6.13 8.10
C SER A 353 11.92 6.00 9.61
N LYS A 354 13.00 6.61 10.11
CA LYS A 354 13.31 6.62 11.55
C LYS A 354 12.10 7.04 12.38
N PRO A 355 11.85 6.41 13.54
CA PRO A 355 10.79 6.85 14.43
C PRO A 355 11.05 8.32 14.78
N MET A 356 10.10 9.19 14.42
CA MET A 356 10.19 10.59 14.82
C MET A 356 10.04 10.64 16.34
N ASP A 357 11.07 11.14 17.01
CA ASP A 357 11.01 11.51 18.42
C ASP A 357 9.85 12.50 18.59
N THR A 358 8.83 12.10 19.35
CA THR A 358 7.50 12.75 19.41
C THR A 358 7.51 14.17 20.02
N THR A 359 8.69 14.70 20.32
CA THR A 359 8.93 16.09 20.75
C THR A 359 9.18 17.06 19.58
N ALA A 360 9.40 16.57 18.35
CA ALA A 360 9.78 17.41 17.20
C ALA A 360 8.61 17.90 16.31
N LYS A 361 7.34 17.70 16.72
CA LYS A 361 6.16 18.09 15.93
C LYS A 361 5.96 19.62 15.76
N GLN A 362 6.90 20.45 16.23
CA GLN A 362 6.89 21.90 16.05
C GLN A 362 8.06 22.49 15.23
N ALA A 363 8.95 21.69 14.64
CA ALA A 363 10.12 22.23 13.93
C ALA A 363 10.44 21.63 12.53
N GLY A 364 9.65 20.67 12.04
CA GLY A 364 10.07 19.79 10.94
C GLY A 364 9.53 20.05 9.52
N ILE A 365 9.14 21.27 9.13
CA ILE A 365 8.91 21.57 7.69
C ILE A 365 10.27 21.94 7.06
N ALA A 366 11.19 20.99 6.97
CA ALA A 366 12.49 21.23 6.32
C ALA A 366 13.28 19.94 6.00
N SER A 367 12.74 19.01 5.21
CA SER A 367 13.61 18.07 4.46
C SER A 367 12.89 17.36 3.32
N ALA A 368 12.22 18.09 2.42
CA ALA A 368 12.21 17.66 1.04
C ALA A 368 13.57 18.10 0.46
N GLN A 369 14.42 17.16 0.04
CA GLN A 369 15.53 17.49 -0.84
C GLN A 369 14.95 17.99 -2.17
N MET A 370 14.55 19.25 -2.18
CA MET A 370 14.40 20.04 -3.40
C MET A 370 15.69 19.87 -4.18
N ARG A 371 15.60 19.33 -5.39
CA ARG A 371 16.66 19.53 -6.36
C ARG A 371 16.82 21.03 -6.51
N LEU A 372 17.89 21.57 -5.95
CA LEU A 372 18.25 22.95 -6.14
C LEU A 372 18.63 23.12 -7.63
N PRO A 373 18.34 24.28 -8.25
CA PRO A 373 18.66 24.51 -9.65
C PRO A 373 20.16 24.28 -9.93
N SER A 374 20.55 24.03 -11.17
CA SER A 374 21.99 23.92 -11.49
C SER A 374 22.73 25.20 -11.10
N PRO A 375 24.05 25.15 -10.83
CA PRO A 375 24.83 26.35 -10.49
C PRO A 375 24.66 27.50 -11.49
N GLU A 376 24.55 27.18 -12.78
CA GLU A 376 24.33 28.15 -13.86
C GLU A 376 22.96 28.83 -13.73
N ILE A 377 21.90 28.03 -13.51
CA ILE A 377 20.53 28.54 -13.32
C ILE A 377 20.44 29.38 -12.04
N ARG A 378 21.14 28.98 -10.96
CA ARG A 378 21.18 29.77 -9.72
C ARG A 378 21.81 31.13 -9.95
N SER A 379 22.93 31.20 -10.68
CA SER A 379 23.58 32.49 -11.00
C SER A 379 22.63 33.40 -11.75
N THR A 380 21.94 32.89 -12.78
CA THR A 380 20.95 33.66 -13.55
C THR A 380 19.78 34.13 -12.69
N ILE A 381 19.25 33.27 -11.82
CA ILE A 381 18.15 33.63 -10.91
C ILE A 381 18.59 34.67 -9.89
N GLU A 382 19.80 34.56 -9.34
CA GLU A 382 20.35 35.49 -8.35
C GLU A 382 20.64 36.86 -8.96
N GLU A 383 21.23 36.92 -10.15
CA GLU A 383 21.45 38.15 -10.91
C GLU A 383 20.12 38.86 -11.19
N LYS A 384 19.13 38.13 -11.72
CA LYS A 384 17.82 38.72 -12.04
C LYS A 384 17.07 39.13 -10.78
N PHE A 385 17.14 38.34 -9.72
CA PHE A 385 16.55 38.70 -8.42
C PHE A 385 17.20 39.96 -7.85
N SER A 386 18.53 40.12 -7.96
CA SER A 386 19.25 41.31 -7.51
C SER A 386 18.85 42.54 -8.31
N GLU A 387 18.81 42.42 -9.65
CA GLU A 387 18.40 43.48 -10.57
C GLU A 387 16.98 44.00 -10.25
N LEU A 388 16.00 43.09 -10.12
CA LEU A 388 14.62 43.45 -9.80
C LEU A 388 14.50 44.06 -8.41
N ASN A 389 15.32 43.62 -7.46
CA ASN A 389 15.32 44.17 -6.11
C ASN A 389 16.02 45.53 -5.98
N ALA A 390 16.95 45.86 -6.88
CA ALA A 390 17.57 47.18 -6.95
C ALA A 390 16.56 48.25 -7.44
N GLN A 391 15.55 47.83 -8.20
CA GLN A 391 14.43 48.66 -8.65
C GLN A 391 13.33 48.83 -7.60
N ALA A 392 13.50 48.28 -6.39
CA ALA A 392 12.50 48.38 -5.34
C ALA A 392 12.35 49.83 -4.84
N PRO A 393 11.11 50.32 -4.65
CA PRO A 393 10.90 51.64 -4.07
C PRO A 393 11.52 51.72 -2.67
N GLY A 394 12.09 52.89 -2.34
CA GLY A 394 12.78 53.12 -1.07
C GLY A 394 11.89 52.88 0.15
N LYS A 395 12.48 52.51 1.29
CA LYS A 395 11.74 52.31 2.54
C LYS A 395 11.04 53.61 2.95
N VAL A 396 9.71 53.61 2.94
CA VAL A 396 8.90 54.74 3.39
C VAL A 396 8.90 54.80 4.93
N LYS A 397 9.26 55.96 5.50
CA LYS A 397 9.06 56.26 6.93
C LYS A 397 7.67 56.87 7.10
N GLY A 398 6.76 56.17 7.79
CA GLY A 398 5.38 56.63 8.02
C GLY A 398 4.36 56.02 7.05
N LYS A 399 3.16 56.61 6.96
CA LYS A 399 2.10 56.14 6.04
C LYS A 399 2.49 56.46 4.58
N PRO A 400 2.46 55.48 3.65
CA PRO A 400 2.78 55.72 2.25
C PRO A 400 1.79 56.67 1.56
N THR A 401 2.28 57.53 0.67
CA THR A 401 1.43 58.35 -0.21
C THR A 401 0.75 57.48 -1.27
N PRO A 402 -0.37 57.93 -1.87
CA PRO A 402 -1.02 57.21 -2.97
C PRO A 402 -0.07 56.85 -4.12
N GLU A 403 0.85 57.73 -4.47
CA GLU A 403 1.87 57.52 -5.51
C GLU A 403 2.86 56.41 -5.11
N GLN A 404 3.32 56.42 -3.85
CA GLN A 404 4.20 55.38 -3.30
C GLN A 404 3.49 54.02 -3.26
N ILE A 405 2.20 53.98 -2.99
CA ILE A 405 1.41 52.74 -3.02
C ILE A 405 1.34 52.18 -4.44
N VAL A 406 1.18 53.04 -5.45
CA VAL A 406 1.16 52.63 -6.87
C VAL A 406 2.52 52.06 -7.27
N GLU A 407 3.63 52.71 -6.91
CA GLU A 407 4.99 52.22 -7.19
C GLU A 407 5.28 50.88 -6.49
N MET A 408 4.91 50.73 -5.22
CA MET A 408 5.06 49.48 -4.48
C MET A 408 4.24 48.33 -5.08
N LYS A 409 3.01 48.61 -5.54
CA LYS A 409 2.17 47.62 -6.21
C LYS A 409 2.74 47.22 -7.58
N ALA A 410 3.25 48.18 -8.34
CA ALA A 410 3.87 47.93 -9.64
C ALA A 410 5.13 47.04 -9.49
N HIS A 411 5.99 47.35 -8.52
CA HIS A 411 7.17 46.53 -8.21
C HIS A 411 6.79 45.11 -7.76
N ALA A 412 5.80 44.99 -6.88
CA ALA A 412 5.32 43.68 -6.40
C ALA A 412 4.72 42.83 -7.54
N ALA A 413 3.99 43.44 -8.47
CA ALA A 413 3.44 42.77 -9.64
C ALA A 413 4.54 42.27 -10.58
N LEU A 414 5.58 43.08 -10.81
CA LEU A 414 6.71 42.73 -11.66
C LEU A 414 7.51 41.55 -11.07
N LEU A 415 7.78 41.58 -9.76
CA LEU A 415 8.43 40.47 -9.05
C LEU A 415 7.59 39.19 -9.08
N LYS A 416 6.26 39.31 -8.93
CA LYS A 416 5.34 38.17 -8.98
C LYS A 416 5.26 37.57 -10.39
N GLY A 417 5.19 38.41 -11.43
CA GLY A 417 5.15 37.98 -12.82
C GLY A 417 6.40 37.21 -13.23
N TRP A 418 7.59 37.70 -12.86
CA TRP A 418 8.85 37.01 -13.12
C TRP A 418 8.96 35.66 -12.38
N ILE A 419 8.52 35.58 -11.12
CA ILE A 419 8.53 34.30 -10.39
C ILE A 419 7.63 33.28 -11.08
N LEU A 420 6.43 33.69 -11.50
CA LEU A 420 5.51 32.78 -12.18
C LEU A 420 5.99 32.33 -13.58
N SER A 421 6.95 33.04 -14.18
CA SER A 421 7.57 32.61 -15.44
C SER A 421 8.67 31.55 -15.27
N LEU A 422 9.09 31.25 -14.04
CA LEU A 422 10.10 30.22 -13.77
C LEU A 422 9.46 28.82 -13.62
N PRO A 423 10.18 27.74 -13.94
CA PRO A 423 9.81 26.37 -13.56
C PRO A 423 9.51 26.26 -12.05
N GLN A 424 8.59 25.37 -11.66
CA GLN A 424 8.12 25.25 -10.27
C GLN A 424 9.25 24.97 -9.26
N GLU A 425 10.27 24.23 -9.69
CA GLU A 425 11.49 23.95 -8.90
C GLU A 425 12.34 25.20 -8.62
N ASP A 426 12.44 26.10 -9.61
CA ASP A 426 13.19 27.36 -9.52
C ASP A 426 12.44 28.43 -8.72
N GLN A 427 11.11 28.44 -8.79
CA GLN A 427 10.25 29.32 -7.97
C GLN A 427 10.54 29.16 -6.48
N LEU A 428 10.80 27.93 -6.05
CA LEU A 428 11.07 27.57 -4.67
C LEU A 428 12.47 28.03 -4.24
N TYR A 429 13.46 28.03 -5.15
CA TYR A 429 14.77 28.65 -4.94
C TYR A 429 14.65 30.16 -4.68
N VAL A 430 13.81 30.88 -5.43
CA VAL A 430 13.57 32.32 -5.21
C VAL A 430 12.99 32.61 -3.82
N GLN A 431 12.18 31.69 -3.26
CA GLN A 431 11.69 31.84 -1.89
C GLN A 431 12.83 31.80 -0.86
N THR A 432 13.90 31.04 -1.12
CA THR A 432 15.09 31.01 -0.25
C THR A 432 15.86 32.34 -0.30
N LEU A 433 16.00 32.94 -1.48
CA LEU A 433 16.61 34.27 -1.66
C LEU A 433 15.81 35.37 -0.95
N LYS A 434 14.47 35.32 -1.04
CA LYS A 434 13.57 36.22 -0.28
C LYS A 434 13.77 36.09 1.24
N ARG A 435 13.99 34.88 1.76
CA ARG A 435 14.26 34.65 3.18
C ARG A 435 15.64 35.17 3.59
N LYS A 436 16.68 34.98 2.76
CA LYS A 436 18.03 35.54 2.99
C LYS A 436 18.01 37.08 3.04
N LYS A 437 17.34 37.74 2.10
CA LYS A 437 17.19 39.21 2.06
C LYS A 437 16.37 39.79 3.23
N LYS A 438 15.50 39.01 3.87
CA LYS A 438 14.78 39.45 5.10
C LYS A 438 15.63 39.32 6.37
N ARG A 439 16.70 38.52 6.32
CA ARG A 439 17.59 38.22 7.47
C ARG A 439 18.86 39.06 7.49
N GLY A 440 19.35 39.51 6.33
CA GLY A 440 20.32 40.60 6.20
C GLY A 440 19.62 41.93 6.06
#